data_AF-A0A7M4AMQ6-F1
#
_entry.id   AF-A0A7M4AMQ6-F1
#
_cell.length_a   1.000
_cell.length_b   1.000
_cell.length_c   1.000
_cell.angle_alpha   90.00
_cell.angle_beta   90.00
_cell.angle_gamma   90.00
#
_symmetry.space_group_name_H-M   'P 1'
#
loop_
_entity.id
_entity.type
_entity.pdbx_description
1 polymer ?
#
loop_
_entity_poly.entity_id
_entity_poly.type
_entity_poly.pdbx_seq_one_letter_code
_entity_poly.pdbx_strand_id
1 'polypeptide(L)'
;MAMWCTIRTFAKHALELGNKPAAEPIIFVKPQGCLHLSGPIPVSAHPGEVHHEVECVVQIGSDMKPIAIAVGLDLTDRPCQGELRAEQLPWAKAKCFRS
;
A
#
# COMPACT_ATOMS: atom_id res chain seq x y z
N MET A 1 -15.95 -0.92 0.27
CA MET A 1 -15.01 -0.64 1.39
C MET A 1 -13.74 -0.02 0.82
N ALA A 2 -13.25 1.06 1.41
CA ALA A 2 -11.98 1.70 1.00
C ALA A 2 -10.91 1.40 2.05
N MET A 3 -9.72 1.02 1.61
CA MET A 3 -8.58 0.80 2.51
C MET A 3 -7.73 2.08 2.50
N TRP A 4 -7.60 2.70 3.67
CA TRP A 4 -6.79 3.89 3.87
C TRP A 4 -5.38 3.44 4.27
N CYS A 5 -4.41 3.70 3.40
CA CYS A 5 -3.04 3.28 3.56
C CYS A 5 -2.18 4.51 3.89
N THR A 6 -1.10 4.29 4.65
CA THR A 6 -0.15 5.35 5.00
C THR A 6 1.22 5.01 4.44
N ILE A 7 2.01 6.03 4.09
CA ILE A 7 3.40 5.83 3.66
C ILE A 7 4.35 6.61 4.57
N ARG A 8 5.62 6.16 4.62
CA ARG A 8 6.70 6.76 5.43
C ARG A 8 6.42 6.76 6.94
N THR A 9 5.61 5.83 7.42
CA THR A 9 5.30 5.62 8.84
C THR A 9 6.42 4.93 9.60
N PHE A 10 7.21 4.09 8.92
CA PHE A 10 8.44 3.53 9.45
C PHE A 10 9.64 4.39 9.08
N ALA A 11 10.26 5.04 10.07
CA ALA A 11 11.38 5.96 9.84
C ALA A 11 12.55 5.33 9.06
N LYS A 12 12.88 4.05 9.34
CA LYS A 12 13.92 3.31 8.61
C LYS A 12 13.56 3.07 7.14
N HIS A 13 12.31 2.70 6.86
CA HIS A 13 11.85 2.48 5.49
C HIS A 13 11.77 3.79 4.69
N ALA A 14 11.41 4.90 5.34
CA ALA A 14 11.48 6.21 4.70
C ALA A 14 12.91 6.53 4.22
N LEU A 15 13.92 6.30 5.07
CA LEU A 15 15.33 6.51 4.75
C LEU A 15 15.84 5.57 3.64
N GLU A 16 15.46 4.29 3.68
CA GLU A 16 15.76 3.29 2.63
C GLU A 16 15.34 3.78 1.23
N LEU A 17 14.17 4.39 1.13
CA LEU A 17 13.62 4.93 -0.13
C LEU A 17 14.10 6.36 -0.46
N GLY A 18 15.13 6.86 0.23
CA GLY A 18 15.69 8.20 0.03
C GLY A 18 14.76 9.34 0.46
N ASN A 19 13.79 9.07 1.35
CA ASN A 19 12.83 10.03 1.85
C ASN A 19 13.19 10.51 3.26
N LYS A 20 12.77 11.74 3.58
CA LYS A 20 12.70 12.22 4.96
C LYS A 20 11.42 11.67 5.61
N PRO A 21 11.44 11.36 6.92
CA PRO A 21 10.21 11.13 7.68
C PRO A 21 9.24 12.29 7.49
N ALA A 22 7.96 11.99 7.30
CA ALA A 22 6.93 13.01 7.15
C ALA A 22 6.47 13.50 8.52
N ALA A 23 6.22 14.81 8.66
CA ALA A 23 5.68 15.38 9.90
C ALA A 23 4.21 14.98 10.12
N GLU A 24 3.48 14.76 9.04
CA GLU A 24 2.10 14.27 9.04
C GLU A 24 1.99 12.97 8.23
N PRO A 25 1.03 12.08 8.55
CA PRO A 25 0.78 10.88 7.77
C PRO A 25 0.41 11.23 6.32
N ILE A 26 1.14 10.66 5.37
CA ILE A 26 0.77 10.75 3.95
C ILE A 26 -0.13 9.56 3.64
N ILE A 27 -1.30 9.85 3.09
CA ILE A 27 -2.37 8.88 2.88
C ILE A 27 -2.60 8.63 1.40
N PHE A 28 -2.85 7.37 1.03
CA PHE A 28 -3.45 7.00 -0.24
C PHE A 28 -4.53 5.93 0.00
N VAL A 29 -5.35 5.66 -1.01
CA VAL A 29 -6.48 4.73 -0.89
C VAL A 29 -6.37 3.59 -1.90
N LYS A 30 -6.55 2.36 -1.42
CA LYS A 30 -6.80 1.21 -2.29
C LYS A 30 -8.31 0.90 -2.35
N PRO A 31 -8.87 0.66 -3.54
CA PRO A 31 -10.27 0.26 -3.68
C PRO A 31 -10.48 -1.18 -3.21
N GLN A 32 -11.74 -1.54 -2.93
CA GLN A 32 -12.11 -2.90 -2.51
C GLN A 32 -11.64 -4.00 -3.49
N GLY A 33 -11.53 -3.68 -4.77
CA GLY A 33 -11.06 -4.62 -5.80
C GLY A 33 -9.62 -5.11 -5.60
N CYS A 34 -8.83 -4.44 -4.76
CA CYS A 34 -7.47 -4.87 -4.41
C CYS A 34 -7.41 -5.84 -3.23
N LEU A 35 -8.55 -6.12 -2.57
CA LEU A 35 -8.58 -6.97 -1.38
C LEU A 35 -8.53 -8.45 -1.78
N HIS A 36 -7.49 -9.13 -1.34
CA HIS A 36 -7.33 -10.58 -1.47
C HIS A 36 -7.23 -11.19 -0.06
N LEU A 37 -8.23 -12.00 0.33
CA LEU A 37 -8.37 -12.47 1.71
C LEU A 37 -7.81 -13.88 1.95
N SER A 38 -7.73 -14.71 0.91
CA SER A 38 -7.37 -16.12 1.06
C SER A 38 -6.87 -16.73 -0.24
N GLY A 39 -6.11 -17.82 -0.09
CA GLY A 39 -5.52 -18.55 -1.22
C GLY A 39 -4.24 -17.92 -1.75
N PRO A 40 -3.64 -18.52 -2.79
CA PRO A 40 -2.41 -18.02 -3.39
C PRO A 40 -2.57 -16.59 -3.92
N ILE A 41 -1.51 -15.79 -3.83
CA ILE A 41 -1.45 -14.43 -4.38
C ILE A 41 -0.79 -14.52 -5.77
N PRO A 42 -1.51 -14.31 -6.89
CA PRO A 42 -0.99 -14.51 -8.25
C PRO A 42 -0.04 -13.40 -8.75
N VAL A 43 0.90 -12.94 -7.93
CA VAL A 43 1.82 -11.83 -8.26
C VAL A 43 2.59 -12.00 -9.56
N SER A 44 2.88 -13.24 -9.97
CA SER A 44 3.60 -13.55 -11.21
C SER A 44 2.81 -13.27 -12.50
N ALA A 45 1.48 -13.08 -12.40
CA ALA A 45 0.65 -12.67 -13.53
C ALA A 45 0.73 -11.16 -13.80
N HIS A 46 1.27 -10.38 -12.86
CA HIS A 46 1.46 -8.95 -13.03
C HIS A 46 2.62 -8.68 -14.00
N PRO A 47 2.46 -7.77 -14.99
CA PRO A 47 3.49 -7.54 -16.01
C PRO A 47 4.73 -6.78 -15.50
N GLY A 48 4.62 -6.11 -14.34
CA GLY A 48 5.69 -5.34 -13.70
C GLY A 48 6.40 -6.08 -12.55
N GLU A 49 7.30 -5.37 -11.88
CA GLU A 49 8.04 -5.89 -10.71
C GLU A 49 7.28 -5.58 -9.41
N VAL A 50 6.63 -6.61 -8.85
CA VAL A 50 5.81 -6.48 -7.65
C VAL A 50 6.66 -6.67 -6.39
N HIS A 51 6.74 -5.62 -5.58
CA HIS A 51 7.33 -5.66 -4.24
C HIS A 51 6.26 -5.94 -3.20
N HIS A 52 6.64 -6.65 -2.13
CA HIS A 52 5.80 -6.82 -0.95
C HIS A 52 6.19 -5.80 0.14
N GLU A 53 5.21 -5.08 0.67
CA GLU A 53 5.36 -4.23 1.86
C GLU A 53 4.47 -4.83 2.97
N VAL A 54 5.07 -5.30 4.06
CA VAL A 54 4.32 -5.91 5.18
C VAL A 54 3.80 -4.81 6.08
N GLU A 55 2.49 -4.78 6.31
CA GLU A 55 1.82 -3.70 7.04
C GLU A 55 0.88 -4.23 8.13
N CYS A 56 0.70 -3.43 9.19
CA CYS A 56 -0.35 -3.65 10.18
C CYS A 56 -1.68 -3.14 9.63
N VAL A 57 -2.66 -4.02 9.47
CA VAL A 57 -4.00 -3.69 8.98
C VAL A 57 -4.95 -3.64 10.16
N VAL A 58 -5.65 -2.51 10.31
CA VAL A 58 -6.64 -2.32 11.37
C VAL A 58 -8.02 -2.21 10.75
N GLN A 59 -8.94 -3.08 11.17
CA GLN A 59 -10.36 -2.94 10.82
C GLN A 59 -11.04 -1.99 11.80
N ILE A 60 -11.74 -0.99 11.26
CA ILE A 60 -12.48 0.00 12.04
C ILE A 60 -13.97 -0.36 12.01
N GLY A 61 -14.58 -0.45 13.19
CA GLY A 61 -16.00 -0.69 13.38
C GLY A 61 -16.85 0.56 13.10
N SER A 62 -18.17 0.40 13.09
CA SER A 62 -19.12 1.51 12.88
C SER A 62 -19.06 2.60 13.95
N ASP A 63 -18.52 2.29 15.14
CA ASP A 63 -18.28 3.23 16.23
C ASP A 63 -16.91 3.90 16.15
N MET A 64 -16.21 3.77 15.01
CA MET A 64 -14.87 4.29 14.75
C MET A 64 -13.77 3.73 15.65
N LYS A 65 -14.01 2.58 16.30
CA LYS A 65 -12.99 1.90 17.11
C LYS A 65 -12.34 0.75 16.35
N PRO A 66 -11.06 0.44 16.62
CA PRO A 66 -10.43 -0.79 16.15
C PRO A 66 -11.19 -2.02 16.67
N ILE A 67 -11.58 -2.91 15.76
CA ILE A 67 -12.28 -4.16 16.10
C ILE A 67 -11.49 -5.42 15.75
N ALA A 68 -10.52 -5.31 14.84
CA ALA A 68 -9.62 -6.40 14.49
C ALA A 68 -8.29 -5.87 13.98
N ILE A 69 -7.25 -6.69 14.08
CA ILE A 69 -5.91 -6.43 13.57
C ILE A 69 -5.48 -7.64 12.74
N ALA A 70 -4.80 -7.37 11.62
CA ALA A 70 -4.21 -8.38 10.75
C ALA A 70 -2.86 -7.92 10.22
N VAL A 71 -2.10 -8.86 9.65
CA VAL A 71 -0.95 -8.55 8.80
C VAL A 71 -1.42 -8.51 7.35
N GLY A 72 -1.08 -7.45 6.63
CA GLY A 72 -1.40 -7.28 5.22
C GLY A 72 -0.16 -7.07 4.37
N LEU A 73 -0.33 -7.21 3.06
CA LEU A 73 0.68 -6.88 2.07
C LEU A 73 0.20 -5.70 1.22
N ASP A 74 0.90 -4.57 1.29
CA ASP A 74 0.76 -3.48 0.33
C ASP A 74 1.61 -3.80 -0.92
N LEU A 75 1.04 -4.61 -1.80
CA LEU A 75 1.67 -4.95 -3.07
C LEU A 75 1.81 -3.69 -3.94
N THR A 76 3.02 -3.51 -4.48
CA THR A 76 3.41 -2.31 -5.22
C THR A 76 4.20 -2.68 -6.46
N ASP A 77 3.77 -2.21 -7.64
CA ASP A 77 4.63 -2.19 -8.83
C ASP A 77 5.67 -1.08 -8.63
N ARG A 78 6.88 -1.49 -8.25
CA ARG A 78 7.92 -0.55 -7.81
C ARG A 78 8.45 0.31 -8.96
N PRO A 79 8.78 -0.24 -10.14
CA PRO A 79 9.14 0.56 -11.31
C PRO A 79 8.04 1.58 -11.67
N CYS A 80 6.78 1.15 -11.75
CA CYS A 80 5.68 2.04 -12.10
C CYS A 80 5.52 3.17 -11.07
N GLN A 81 5.67 2.88 -9.77
CA GLN A 81 5.64 3.90 -8.73
C GLN A 81 6.78 4.93 -8.91
N GLY A 82 7.97 4.46 -9.29
CA GLY A 82 9.13 5.31 -9.55
C GLY A 82 8.88 6.31 -10.68
N GLU A 83 8.35 5.83 -11.81
CA GLU A 83 7.97 6.67 -12.96
C GLU A 83 6.93 7.72 -12.56
N LEU A 84 5.83 7.29 -11.92
CA LEU A 84 4.76 8.19 -11.48
C LEU A 84 5.26 9.22 -10.47
N ARG A 85 6.17 8.83 -9.56
CA ARG A 85 6.78 9.75 -8.59
C ARG A 85 7.63 10.82 -9.29
N ALA A 86 8.42 10.45 -10.29
CA ALA A 86 9.25 11.39 -11.04
C ALA A 86 8.40 12.44 -11.79
N GLU A 87 7.26 12.02 -12.32
CA GLU A 87 6.30 12.88 -13.02
C GLU A 87 5.28 13.57 -12.10
N GLN A 88 5.35 13.32 -10.78
CA GLN A 88 4.37 13.82 -9.79
C GLN A 88 2.92 13.40 -10.07
N LEU A 89 2.74 12.23 -10.68
CA LEU A 89 1.44 11.66 -11.02
C LEU A 89 0.85 10.79 -9.90
N PRO A 90 -0.47 10.58 -9.88
CA PRO A 90 -1.13 9.70 -8.90
C PRO A 90 -0.64 8.25 -8.99
N TRP A 91 -0.43 7.62 -7.84
CA TRP A 91 0.14 6.26 -7.74
C TRP A 91 -0.85 5.12 -7.99
N ALA A 92 -2.09 5.42 -8.41
CA ALA A 92 -3.14 4.41 -8.55
C ALA A 92 -2.72 3.24 -9.46
N LYS A 93 -2.02 3.51 -10.57
CA LYS A 93 -1.54 2.46 -11.47
C LYS A 93 -0.54 1.51 -10.77
N ALA A 94 0.30 2.03 -9.89
CA ALA A 94 1.33 1.26 -9.18
C ALA A 94 0.84 0.61 -7.88
N LYS A 95 -0.22 1.14 -7.26
CA LYS A 95 -0.72 0.70 -5.93
C LYS A 95 -2.11 0.03 -5.98
N CYS A 96 -2.88 0.17 -7.05
CA CYS A 96 -4.29 -0.26 -7.11
C CYS A 96 -4.57 -1.30 -8.21
N PHE A 97 -3.78 -2.37 -8.26
CA PHE A 97 -4.00 -3.51 -9.14
C PHE A 97 -4.63 -4.70 -8.40
N ARG A 98 -5.17 -5.67 -9.16
CA ARG A 98 -5.59 -6.96 -8.63
C ARG A 98 -4.39 -7.90 -8.64
N SER A 99 -4.14 -8.56 -7.52
CA SER A 99 -3.21 -9.68 -7.46
C SER A 99 -3.78 -10.89 -8.16
#